data_AF-A0A662Y4W3-F1
#
_entry.id   AF-A0A662Y4W3-F1
#
_cell.length_a   1.000
_cell.length_b   1.000
_cell.length_c   1.000
_cell.angle_alpha   90.00
_cell.angle_beta   90.00
_cell.angle_gamma   90.00
#
_symmetry.space_group_name_H-M   'P 1'
#
loop_
_entity.id
_entity.type
_entity.pdbx_description
1 polymer ?
#
loop_
_entity_poly.entity_id
_entity_poly.type
_entity_poly.pdbx_seq_one_letter_code
_entity_poly.pdbx_strand_id
1 'polypeptide(L)'
;AEREKSRMDELEEEWARREEERSSLLRSAQEEYQRLEQTLRTSLADLEARERRLTVAEATLQREQRAHQEENEFLQKRLKSEQSHALSLAKRQTEGFERRVALLETQLSDAEKRTKQVEADFAEYRQQQRKVPESRLREEIAALKGNVAELEKQKMAQERACEVAEANVEKLKTQLEKMAALVLEEKKKHENQVVDELEKLRVKYIAREEKYVLDGDRDELRAIKKQLDDLKGLNLRAEESNEEEESFVEVNREELGLATGHDHDKRRTEEKHARPSSSGSSSSDRQSAQVSASASDEDEPRTAPRQSSGPAETELERLTRERKLLLASGAYDTQSYLVRELDRLISVTRANIQHQNLAF
;
A
#
# COMPACT_ATOMS: atom_id res chain seq x y z
N ALA A 1 -3.90 156.33 -66.85
CA ALA A 1 -3.74 155.43 -68.01
C ALA A 1 -2.71 154.34 -67.71
N GLU A 2 -1.43 154.50 -68.04
CA GLU A 2 -0.46 153.38 -68.04
C GLU A 2 -0.25 152.71 -66.67
N ARG A 3 0.00 153.46 -65.60
CA ARG A 3 0.18 152.89 -64.25
C ARG A 3 -1.06 152.21 -63.69
N GLU A 4 -2.24 152.66 -64.09
CA GLU A 4 -3.51 152.03 -63.72
C GLU A 4 -3.70 150.73 -64.49
N LYS A 5 -3.29 150.71 -65.78
CA LYS A 5 -3.28 149.50 -66.59
C LYS A 5 -2.37 148.43 -65.97
N SER A 6 -1.10 148.73 -65.70
CA SER A 6 -0.18 147.74 -65.10
C SER A 6 -0.68 147.19 -63.76
N ARG A 7 -1.34 148.02 -62.93
CA ARG A 7 -1.96 147.56 -61.68
C ARG A 7 -3.18 146.66 -61.92
N MET A 8 -3.96 146.91 -62.98
CA MET A 8 -5.03 146.00 -63.39
C MET A 8 -4.45 144.69 -63.94
N ASP A 9 -3.42 144.76 -64.78
CA ASP A 9 -2.71 143.59 -65.33
C ASP A 9 -2.15 142.72 -64.18
N GLU A 10 -1.51 143.31 -63.16
CA GLU A 10 -1.03 142.61 -61.94
C GLU A 10 -2.16 141.95 -61.14
N LEU A 11 -3.30 142.63 -60.98
CA LEU A 11 -4.48 142.08 -60.30
C LEU A 11 -5.13 140.95 -61.10
N GLU A 12 -5.15 141.04 -62.43
CA GLU A 12 -5.63 139.98 -63.33
C GLU A 12 -4.74 138.74 -63.25
N GLU A 13 -3.41 138.90 -63.22
CA GLU A 13 -2.47 137.79 -62.97
C GLU A 13 -2.69 137.14 -61.59
N GLU A 14 -2.86 137.95 -60.55
CA GLU A 14 -3.13 137.47 -59.19
C GLU A 14 -4.48 136.73 -59.07
N TRP A 15 -5.50 137.19 -59.78
CA TRP A 15 -6.78 136.49 -59.86
C TRP A 15 -6.68 135.19 -60.66
N ALA A 16 -5.95 135.20 -61.77
CA ALA A 16 -5.69 134.01 -62.59
C ALA A 16 -4.98 132.93 -61.77
N ARG A 17 -3.93 133.27 -61.01
CA ARG A 17 -3.22 132.32 -60.13
C ARG A 17 -4.14 131.74 -59.06
N ARG A 18 -4.96 132.57 -58.38
CA ARG A 18 -5.91 132.08 -57.36
C ARG A 18 -7.07 131.26 -57.94
N GLU A 19 -7.46 131.47 -59.19
CA GLU A 19 -8.44 130.62 -59.88
C GLU A 19 -7.79 129.30 -60.33
N GLU A 20 -6.55 129.33 -60.84
CA GLU A 20 -5.79 128.14 -61.19
C GLU A 20 -5.57 127.25 -59.96
N GLU A 21 -5.08 127.81 -58.83
CA GLU A 21 -4.93 127.13 -57.55
C GLU A 21 -6.24 126.46 -57.09
N ARG A 22 -7.36 127.23 -57.05
CA ARG A 22 -8.68 126.69 -56.70
C ARG A 22 -9.13 125.58 -57.66
N SER A 23 -8.90 125.74 -58.96
CA SER A 23 -9.24 124.72 -59.96
C SER A 23 -8.40 123.45 -59.79
N SER A 24 -7.14 123.58 -59.38
CA SER A 24 -6.22 122.46 -59.13
C SER A 24 -6.62 121.68 -57.88
N LEU A 25 -6.98 122.37 -56.79
CA LEU A 25 -7.48 121.77 -55.55
C LEU A 25 -8.84 121.10 -55.74
N LEU A 26 -9.74 121.71 -56.53
CA LEU A 26 -11.01 121.08 -56.91
C LEU A 26 -10.76 119.79 -57.70
N ARG A 27 -9.83 119.83 -58.66
CA ARG A 27 -9.48 118.68 -59.52
C ARG A 27 -8.82 117.55 -58.72
N SER A 28 -7.88 117.86 -57.82
CA SER A 28 -7.24 116.86 -56.96
C SER A 28 -8.25 116.20 -56.01
N ALA A 29 -9.13 117.01 -55.39
CA ALA A 29 -10.22 116.48 -54.56
C ALA A 29 -11.17 115.59 -55.39
N GLN A 30 -11.55 116.00 -56.60
CA GLN A 30 -12.38 115.18 -57.51
C GLN A 30 -11.70 113.85 -57.86
N GLU A 31 -10.40 113.85 -58.15
CA GLU A 31 -9.64 112.62 -58.40
C GLU A 31 -9.57 111.71 -57.16
N GLU A 32 -9.36 112.28 -55.96
CA GLU A 32 -9.37 111.54 -54.70
C GLU A 32 -10.74 110.92 -54.40
N TYR A 33 -11.83 111.68 -54.56
CA TYR A 33 -13.19 111.15 -54.47
C TYR A 33 -13.43 110.03 -55.48
N GLN A 34 -13.01 110.18 -56.75
CA GLN A 34 -13.14 109.12 -57.76
C GLN A 34 -12.35 107.86 -57.38
N ARG A 35 -11.12 107.98 -56.85
CA ARG A 35 -10.31 106.85 -56.36
C ARG A 35 -10.99 106.17 -55.17
N LEU A 36 -11.53 106.93 -54.22
CA LEU A 36 -12.27 106.40 -53.07
C LEU A 36 -13.57 105.71 -53.49
N GLU A 37 -14.35 106.29 -54.41
CA GLU A 37 -15.54 105.63 -54.96
C GLU A 37 -15.20 104.34 -55.69
N GLN A 38 -14.10 104.29 -56.45
CA GLN A 38 -13.64 103.08 -57.14
C GLN A 38 -13.27 101.99 -56.13
N THR A 39 -12.47 102.30 -55.11
CA THR A 39 -12.08 101.33 -54.07
C THR A 39 -13.27 100.84 -53.24
N LEU A 40 -14.24 101.71 -52.96
CA LEU A 40 -15.51 101.33 -52.31
C LEU A 40 -16.37 100.43 -53.21
N ARG A 41 -16.52 100.74 -54.51
CA ARG A 41 -17.24 99.88 -55.46
C ARG A 41 -16.59 98.49 -55.60
N THR A 42 -15.26 98.41 -55.66
CA THR A 42 -14.56 97.12 -55.72
C THR A 42 -14.69 96.32 -54.43
N SER A 43 -14.56 96.95 -53.27
CA SER A 43 -14.67 96.26 -51.98
C SER A 43 -16.10 95.77 -51.69
N LEU A 44 -17.13 96.54 -52.08
CA LEU A 44 -18.52 96.07 -52.03
C LEU A 44 -18.74 94.86 -52.95
N ALA A 45 -18.26 94.91 -54.19
CA ALA A 45 -18.38 93.77 -55.12
C ALA A 45 -17.66 92.51 -54.61
N ASP A 46 -16.48 92.67 -54.00
CA ASP A 46 -15.74 91.57 -53.36
C ASP A 46 -16.47 91.00 -52.14
N LEU A 47 -17.12 91.85 -51.32
CA LEU A 47 -17.91 91.42 -50.17
C LEU A 47 -19.15 90.65 -50.62
N GLU A 48 -19.92 91.15 -51.60
CA GLU A 48 -21.05 90.43 -52.19
C GLU A 48 -20.62 89.08 -52.78
N ALA A 49 -19.47 89.03 -53.46
CA ALA A 49 -18.94 87.78 -54.01
C ALA A 49 -18.54 86.78 -52.92
N ARG A 50 -18.02 87.25 -51.77
CA ARG A 50 -17.72 86.41 -50.60
C ARG A 50 -18.99 85.91 -49.93
N GLU A 51 -19.99 86.77 -49.73
CA GLU A 51 -21.28 86.39 -49.14
C GLU A 51 -22.02 85.33 -49.98
N ARG A 52 -22.04 85.49 -51.31
CA ARG A 52 -22.58 84.47 -52.23
C ARG A 52 -21.83 83.14 -52.17
N ARG A 53 -20.50 83.15 -51.92
CA ARG A 53 -19.72 81.92 -51.72
C ARG A 53 -19.98 81.29 -50.36
N LEU A 54 -20.08 82.09 -49.30
CA LEU A 54 -20.38 81.62 -47.93
C LEU A 54 -21.75 80.98 -47.86
N THR A 55 -22.80 81.63 -48.38
CA THR A 55 -24.16 81.07 -48.40
C THR A 55 -24.24 79.74 -49.17
N VAL A 56 -23.49 79.58 -50.27
CA VAL A 56 -23.38 78.29 -50.97
C VAL A 56 -22.64 77.24 -50.13
N ALA A 57 -21.51 77.60 -49.50
CA ALA A 57 -20.71 76.69 -48.66
C ALA A 57 -21.44 76.25 -47.38
N GLU A 58 -22.18 77.15 -46.74
CA GLU A 58 -23.07 76.85 -45.62
C GLU A 58 -24.20 75.91 -46.05
N ALA A 59 -24.80 76.15 -47.22
CA ALA A 59 -25.84 75.28 -47.76
C ALA A 59 -25.31 73.90 -48.16
N THR A 60 -24.05 73.74 -48.61
CA THR A 60 -23.46 72.41 -48.83
C THR A 60 -23.17 71.71 -47.50
N LEU A 61 -22.55 72.41 -46.55
CA LEU A 61 -22.25 71.86 -45.22
C LEU A 61 -23.51 71.40 -44.47
N GLN A 62 -24.61 72.17 -44.55
CA GLN A 62 -25.89 71.77 -43.96
C GLN A 62 -26.49 70.51 -44.62
N ARG A 63 -26.28 70.30 -45.93
CA ARG A 63 -26.74 69.08 -46.61
C ARG A 63 -25.90 67.87 -46.20
N GLU A 64 -24.58 68.03 -46.12
CA GLU A 64 -23.65 66.99 -45.65
C GLU A 64 -23.95 66.59 -44.20
N GLN A 65 -24.17 67.56 -43.31
CA GLN A 65 -24.56 67.30 -41.92
C GLN A 65 -25.88 66.52 -41.82
N ARG A 66 -26.90 66.86 -42.63
CA ARG A 66 -28.17 66.11 -42.67
C ARG A 66 -27.97 64.69 -43.21
N ALA A 67 -27.23 64.53 -44.29
CA ALA A 67 -26.93 63.21 -44.85
C ALA A 67 -26.21 62.31 -43.83
N HIS A 68 -25.22 62.84 -43.10
CA HIS A 68 -24.56 62.11 -42.03
C HIS A 68 -25.48 61.82 -40.83
N GLN A 69 -26.42 62.71 -40.49
CA GLN A 69 -27.42 62.44 -39.45
C GLN A 69 -28.35 61.28 -39.86
N GLU A 70 -28.86 61.32 -41.09
CA GLU A 70 -29.72 60.26 -41.66
C GLU A 70 -28.99 58.91 -41.76
N GLU A 71 -27.72 58.91 -42.19
CA GLU A 71 -26.86 57.73 -42.23
C GLU A 71 -26.63 57.15 -40.82
N ASN A 72 -26.29 57.99 -39.83
CA ASN A 72 -26.11 57.56 -38.45
C ASN A 72 -27.41 57.00 -37.86
N GLU A 73 -28.56 57.63 -38.11
CA GLU A 73 -29.86 57.09 -37.70
C GLU A 73 -30.16 55.73 -38.34
N PHE A 74 -29.88 55.58 -39.64
CA PHE A 74 -30.07 54.31 -40.35
C PHE A 74 -29.17 53.21 -39.77
N LEU A 75 -27.88 53.50 -39.57
CA LEU A 75 -26.93 52.56 -38.96
C LEU A 75 -27.33 52.20 -37.53
N GLN A 76 -27.82 53.15 -36.72
CA GLN A 76 -28.34 52.87 -35.38
C GLN A 76 -29.60 51.99 -35.40
N LYS A 77 -30.55 52.26 -36.31
CA LYS A 77 -31.76 51.43 -36.49
C LYS A 77 -31.38 50.01 -36.91
N ARG A 78 -30.46 49.88 -37.88
CA ARG A 78 -29.92 48.60 -38.34
C ARG A 78 -29.21 47.84 -37.22
N LEU A 79 -28.26 48.47 -36.52
CA LEU A 79 -27.53 47.86 -35.40
C LEU A 79 -28.48 47.34 -34.31
N LYS A 80 -29.50 48.11 -33.92
CA LYS A 80 -30.52 47.68 -32.96
C LYS A 80 -31.30 46.44 -33.45
N SER A 81 -31.60 46.35 -34.75
CA SER A 81 -32.27 45.19 -35.35
C SER A 81 -31.36 43.94 -35.44
N GLU A 82 -30.08 44.12 -35.75
CA GLU A 82 -29.09 43.03 -35.79
C GLU A 82 -28.81 42.51 -34.36
N GLN A 83 -28.72 43.41 -33.37
CA GLN A 83 -28.60 43.07 -31.95
C GLN A 83 -29.83 42.31 -31.43
N SER A 84 -31.06 42.78 -31.72
CA SER A 84 -32.27 42.09 -31.25
C SER A 84 -32.45 40.72 -31.89
N HIS A 85 -32.10 40.58 -33.17
CA HIS A 85 -32.07 39.29 -33.87
C HIS A 85 -31.00 38.34 -33.29
N ALA A 86 -29.78 38.82 -33.05
CA ALA A 86 -28.72 38.03 -32.43
C ALA A 86 -29.10 37.54 -31.02
N LEU A 87 -29.70 38.41 -30.20
CA LEU A 87 -30.22 38.04 -28.88
C LEU A 87 -31.38 37.03 -28.98
N SER A 88 -32.25 37.14 -29.98
CA SER A 88 -33.34 36.18 -30.22
C SER A 88 -32.81 34.80 -30.61
N LEU A 89 -31.79 34.74 -31.48
CA LEU A 89 -31.13 33.49 -31.85
C LEU A 89 -30.42 32.85 -30.64
N ALA A 90 -29.68 33.64 -29.85
CA ALA A 90 -29.02 33.15 -28.65
C ALA A 90 -30.02 32.55 -27.64
N LYS A 91 -31.14 33.25 -27.36
CA LYS A 91 -32.22 32.74 -26.51
C LYS A 91 -32.82 31.43 -27.03
N ARG A 92 -33.08 31.33 -28.34
CA ARG A 92 -33.59 30.11 -28.95
C ARG A 92 -32.60 28.94 -28.84
N GLN A 93 -31.29 29.21 -28.87
CA GLN A 93 -30.25 28.22 -28.63
C GLN A 93 -30.20 27.79 -27.16
N THR A 94 -30.23 28.72 -26.19
CA THR A 94 -30.25 28.36 -24.76
C THR A 94 -31.47 27.54 -24.40
N GLU A 95 -32.68 27.94 -24.84
CA GLU A 95 -33.89 27.14 -24.67
C GLU A 95 -33.77 25.74 -25.33
N GLY A 96 -33.05 25.62 -26.44
CA GLY A 96 -32.77 24.34 -27.09
C GLY A 96 -31.89 23.42 -26.25
N PHE A 97 -30.86 23.98 -25.61
CA PHE A 97 -30.01 23.26 -24.68
C PHE A 97 -30.74 22.92 -23.37
N GLU A 98 -31.50 23.85 -22.79
CA GLU A 98 -32.32 23.63 -21.58
C GLU A 98 -33.30 22.47 -21.75
N ARG A 99 -34.04 22.42 -22.88
CA ARG A 99 -34.94 21.29 -23.21
C ARG A 99 -34.18 19.96 -23.30
N ARG A 100 -32.95 19.96 -23.81
CA ARG A 100 -32.10 18.77 -23.91
C ARG A 100 -31.54 18.34 -22.56
N VAL A 101 -31.16 19.28 -21.70
CA VAL A 101 -30.73 19.01 -20.32
C VAL A 101 -31.88 18.38 -19.53
N ALA A 102 -33.06 18.98 -19.51
CA ALA A 102 -34.24 18.43 -18.82
C ALA A 102 -34.62 17.02 -19.31
N LEU A 103 -34.50 16.76 -20.62
CA LEU A 103 -34.70 15.41 -21.18
C LEU A 103 -33.65 14.40 -20.70
N LEU A 104 -32.37 14.80 -20.61
CA LEU A 104 -31.32 13.93 -20.10
C LEU A 104 -31.44 13.70 -18.58
N GLU A 105 -31.86 14.72 -17.81
CA GLU A 105 -32.13 14.60 -16.37
C GLU A 105 -33.27 13.62 -16.08
N THR A 106 -34.37 13.68 -16.84
CA THR A 106 -35.47 12.70 -16.70
C THR A 106 -35.03 11.28 -17.08
N GLN A 107 -34.28 11.12 -18.18
CA GLN A 107 -33.72 9.82 -18.57
C GLN A 107 -32.76 9.24 -17.52
N LEU A 108 -31.92 10.08 -16.92
CA LEU A 108 -31.01 9.70 -15.84
C LEU A 108 -31.78 9.31 -14.57
N SER A 109 -32.76 10.12 -14.16
CA SER A 109 -33.63 9.81 -13.02
C SER A 109 -34.34 8.46 -13.17
N ASP A 110 -34.85 8.16 -14.36
CA ASP A 110 -35.53 6.88 -14.61
C ASP A 110 -34.56 5.71 -14.74
N ALA A 111 -33.35 5.93 -15.25
CA ALA A 111 -32.29 4.93 -15.23
C ALA A 111 -31.87 4.59 -13.79
N GLU A 112 -31.66 5.60 -12.94
CA GLU A 112 -31.35 5.42 -11.52
C GLU A 112 -32.47 4.70 -10.76
N LYS A 113 -33.75 5.00 -11.04
CA LYS A 113 -34.88 4.27 -10.44
C LYS A 113 -34.84 2.78 -10.83
N ARG A 114 -34.55 2.48 -12.10
CA ARG A 114 -34.42 1.11 -12.60
C ARG A 114 -33.24 0.37 -11.95
N THR A 115 -32.07 1.00 -11.80
CA THR A 115 -30.93 0.37 -11.12
C THR A 115 -31.23 0.13 -9.64
N LYS A 116 -31.79 1.12 -8.94
CA LYS A 116 -32.20 0.99 -7.52
C LYS A 116 -33.23 -0.13 -7.32
N GLN A 117 -34.20 -0.29 -8.23
CA GLN A 117 -35.15 -1.40 -8.19
C GLN A 117 -34.45 -2.75 -8.37
N VAL A 118 -33.62 -2.89 -9.40
CA VAL A 118 -32.88 -4.14 -9.67
C VAL A 118 -31.94 -4.50 -8.52
N GLU A 119 -31.28 -3.52 -7.89
CA GLU A 119 -30.46 -3.71 -6.69
C GLU A 119 -31.28 -4.21 -5.49
N ALA A 120 -32.49 -3.67 -5.29
CA ALA A 120 -33.42 -4.15 -4.27
C ALA A 120 -33.89 -5.58 -4.56
N ASP A 121 -34.32 -5.88 -5.79
CA ASP A 121 -34.74 -7.21 -6.23
C ASP A 121 -33.62 -8.25 -6.02
N PHE A 122 -32.36 -7.91 -6.34
CA PHE A 122 -31.21 -8.76 -6.08
C PHE A 122 -30.86 -8.91 -4.58
N ALA A 123 -31.13 -7.91 -3.76
CA ALA A 123 -30.97 -8.01 -2.31
C ALA A 123 -32.02 -8.95 -1.70
N GLU A 124 -33.29 -8.81 -2.12
CA GLU A 124 -34.38 -9.70 -1.73
C GLU A 124 -34.13 -11.14 -2.19
N TYR A 125 -33.75 -11.34 -3.46
CA TYR A 125 -33.42 -12.66 -3.99
C TYR A 125 -32.29 -13.34 -3.20
N ARG A 126 -31.22 -12.60 -2.85
CA ARG A 126 -30.16 -13.13 -1.97
C ARG A 126 -30.67 -13.46 -0.57
N GLN A 127 -31.59 -12.68 -0.01
CA GLN A 127 -32.21 -12.97 1.29
C GLN A 127 -33.13 -14.21 1.23
N GLN A 128 -33.86 -14.40 0.13
CA GLN A 128 -34.69 -15.58 -0.12
C GLN A 128 -33.81 -16.83 -0.30
N GLN A 129 -32.72 -16.74 -1.07
CA GLN A 129 -31.77 -17.84 -1.25
C GLN A 129 -31.14 -18.32 0.07
N ARG A 130 -30.84 -17.40 1.01
CA ARG A 130 -30.39 -17.79 2.37
C ARG A 130 -31.47 -18.53 3.20
N LYS A 131 -32.75 -18.37 2.87
CA LYS A 131 -33.87 -19.07 3.55
C LYS A 131 -34.15 -20.46 2.94
N VAL A 132 -33.57 -20.79 1.78
CA VAL A 132 -33.74 -22.10 1.12
C VAL A 132 -33.18 -23.21 2.02
N PRO A 133 -33.84 -24.38 2.13
CA PRO A 133 -33.39 -25.48 2.97
C PRO A 133 -31.96 -25.92 2.69
N GLU A 134 -31.46 -25.77 1.46
CA GLU A 134 -30.06 -26.06 1.12
C GLU A 134 -29.05 -25.21 1.92
N SER A 135 -29.34 -23.93 2.23
CA SER A 135 -28.46 -23.10 3.07
C SER A 135 -28.43 -23.66 4.51
N ARG A 136 -29.59 -24.02 5.05
CA ARG A 136 -29.72 -24.63 6.38
C ARG A 136 -29.00 -25.97 6.45
N LEU A 137 -29.18 -26.83 5.44
CA LEU A 137 -28.48 -28.12 5.34
C LEU A 137 -26.96 -27.94 5.22
N ARG A 138 -26.47 -26.90 4.51
CA ARG A 138 -25.03 -26.59 4.48
C ARG A 138 -24.50 -26.13 5.84
N GLU A 139 -25.27 -25.32 6.57
CA GLU A 139 -24.95 -24.91 7.96
C GLU A 139 -24.97 -26.11 8.92
N GLU A 140 -25.98 -26.97 8.84
CA GLU A 140 -26.09 -28.23 9.61
C GLU A 140 -24.94 -29.19 9.30
N ILE A 141 -24.58 -29.38 8.02
CA ILE A 141 -23.41 -30.18 7.61
C ILE A 141 -22.11 -29.60 8.17
N ALA A 142 -21.96 -28.27 8.18
CA ALA A 142 -20.77 -27.63 8.76
C ALA A 142 -20.71 -27.84 10.29
N ALA A 143 -21.84 -27.70 11.00
CA ALA A 143 -21.94 -27.96 12.43
C ALA A 143 -21.66 -29.43 12.76
N LEU A 144 -22.24 -30.38 12.02
CA LEU A 144 -22.00 -31.82 12.20
C LEU A 144 -20.54 -32.19 11.93
N LYS A 145 -19.88 -31.60 10.92
CA LYS A 145 -18.45 -31.79 10.69
C LYS A 145 -17.59 -31.26 11.86
N GLY A 146 -17.98 -30.14 12.46
CA GLY A 146 -17.35 -29.64 13.69
C GLY A 146 -17.49 -30.65 14.83
N ASN A 147 -18.71 -31.12 15.10
CA ASN A 147 -18.99 -32.11 16.14
C ASN A 147 -18.23 -33.43 15.93
N VAL A 148 -18.10 -33.91 14.69
CA VAL A 148 -17.30 -35.10 14.38
C VAL A 148 -15.83 -34.86 14.70
N ALA A 149 -15.23 -33.75 14.27
CA ALA A 149 -13.84 -33.43 14.58
C ALA A 149 -13.59 -33.26 16.10
N GLU A 150 -14.55 -32.73 16.84
CA GLU A 150 -14.49 -32.66 18.30
C GLU A 150 -14.60 -34.03 18.97
N LEU A 151 -15.50 -34.90 18.51
CA LEU A 151 -15.64 -36.27 19.01
C LEU A 151 -14.42 -37.13 18.67
N GLU A 152 -13.84 -37.00 17.47
CA GLU A 152 -12.57 -37.64 17.10
C GLU A 152 -11.43 -37.18 18.01
N LYS A 153 -11.33 -35.88 18.30
CA LYS A 153 -10.36 -35.34 19.25
C LYS A 153 -10.56 -35.88 20.68
N GLN A 154 -11.82 -36.00 21.14
CA GLN A 154 -12.14 -36.62 22.43
C GLN A 154 -11.79 -38.10 22.46
N LYS A 155 -12.10 -38.85 21.40
CA LYS A 155 -11.75 -40.27 21.24
C LYS A 155 -10.23 -40.46 21.30
N MET A 156 -9.47 -39.69 20.52
CA MET A 156 -8.00 -39.73 20.53
C MET A 156 -7.40 -39.38 21.90
N ALA A 157 -8.08 -38.55 22.70
CA ALA A 157 -7.67 -38.26 24.08
C ALA A 157 -8.00 -39.42 25.05
N GLN A 158 -9.13 -40.10 24.87
CA GLN A 158 -9.50 -41.29 25.64
C GLN A 158 -8.62 -42.49 25.31
N GLU A 159 -8.33 -42.76 24.03
CA GLU A 159 -7.42 -43.84 23.59
C GLU A 159 -6.04 -43.67 24.24
N ARG A 160 -5.46 -42.46 24.22
CA ARG A 160 -4.20 -42.15 24.93
C ARG A 160 -4.29 -42.34 26.46
N ALA A 161 -5.43 -42.03 27.07
CA ALA A 161 -5.63 -42.25 28.50
C ALA A 161 -5.69 -43.76 28.83
N CYS A 162 -6.32 -44.56 27.96
CA CYS A 162 -6.33 -46.02 28.04
C CYS A 162 -4.92 -46.61 27.84
N GLU A 163 -4.18 -46.20 26.81
CA GLU A 163 -2.78 -46.62 26.58
C GLU A 163 -1.90 -46.36 27.81
N VAL A 164 -2.02 -45.18 28.43
CA VAL A 164 -1.29 -44.84 29.67
C VAL A 164 -1.75 -45.70 30.85
N ALA A 165 -3.04 -46.00 30.97
CA ALA A 165 -3.57 -46.88 32.02
C ALA A 165 -3.09 -48.33 31.84
N GLU A 166 -3.12 -48.87 30.62
CA GLU A 166 -2.62 -50.20 30.28
C GLU A 166 -1.12 -50.33 30.57
N ALA A 167 -0.30 -49.37 30.10
CA ALA A 167 1.12 -49.32 30.40
C ALA A 167 1.42 -49.20 31.91
N ASN A 168 0.52 -48.61 32.71
CA ASN A 168 0.64 -48.57 34.16
C ASN A 168 0.23 -49.91 34.81
N VAL A 169 -0.82 -50.58 34.29
CA VAL A 169 -1.19 -51.94 34.71
C VAL A 169 -0.07 -52.93 34.40
N GLU A 170 0.60 -52.83 33.26
CA GLU A 170 1.77 -53.65 32.91
C GLU A 170 2.94 -53.41 33.87
N LYS A 171 3.28 -52.15 34.18
CA LYS A 171 4.30 -51.83 35.21
C LYS A 171 3.94 -52.46 36.55
N LEU A 172 2.68 -52.36 36.99
CA LEU A 172 2.22 -52.98 38.25
C LEU A 172 2.28 -54.51 38.20
N LYS A 173 1.94 -55.16 37.08
CA LYS A 173 2.12 -56.61 36.89
C LYS A 173 3.59 -57.01 37.05
N THR A 174 4.52 -56.35 36.36
CA THR A 174 5.96 -56.68 36.47
C THR A 174 6.53 -56.41 37.88
N GLN A 175 5.98 -55.43 38.62
CA GLN A 175 6.32 -55.22 40.03
C GLN A 175 5.77 -56.35 40.92
N LEU A 176 4.53 -56.78 40.69
CA LEU A 176 3.89 -57.86 41.42
C LEU A 176 4.57 -59.22 41.16
N GLU A 177 4.99 -59.50 39.93
CA GLU A 177 5.80 -60.67 39.56
C GLU A 177 7.16 -60.68 40.29
N LYS A 178 7.85 -59.53 40.35
CA LYS A 178 9.10 -59.39 41.13
C LYS A 178 8.87 -59.63 42.62
N MET A 179 7.79 -59.08 43.19
CA MET A 179 7.44 -59.33 44.59
C MET A 179 7.08 -60.79 44.84
N ALA A 180 6.36 -61.45 43.92
CA ALA A 180 6.05 -62.87 44.01
C ALA A 180 7.31 -63.74 43.93
N ALA A 181 8.27 -63.41 43.05
CA ALA A 181 9.56 -64.07 42.98
C ALA A 181 10.36 -63.93 44.28
N LEU A 182 10.45 -62.73 44.85
CA LEU A 182 11.09 -62.49 46.15
C LEU A 182 10.42 -63.28 47.28
N VAL A 183 9.08 -63.36 47.31
CA VAL A 183 8.35 -64.18 48.29
C VAL A 183 8.62 -65.68 48.10
N LEU A 184 8.78 -66.16 46.87
CA LEU A 184 9.17 -67.55 46.60
C LEU A 184 10.63 -67.83 47.00
N GLU A 185 11.54 -66.88 46.82
CA GLU A 185 12.92 -66.98 47.31
C GLU A 185 12.98 -66.99 48.84
N GLU A 186 12.27 -66.11 49.53
CA GLU A 186 12.18 -66.12 50.99
C GLU A 186 11.54 -67.41 51.53
N LYS A 187 10.50 -67.93 50.86
CA LYS A 187 9.94 -69.26 51.19
C LYS A 187 10.97 -70.36 51.05
N LYS A 188 11.72 -70.42 49.94
CA LYS A 188 12.80 -71.40 49.75
C LYS A 188 13.91 -71.26 50.80
N LYS A 189 14.31 -70.04 51.15
CA LYS A 189 15.28 -69.80 52.25
C LYS A 189 14.75 -70.34 53.57
N HIS A 190 13.47 -70.12 53.87
CA HIS A 190 12.85 -70.61 55.09
C HIS A 190 12.66 -72.14 55.09
N GLU A 191 12.27 -72.74 53.97
CA GLU A 191 12.22 -74.19 53.78
C GLU A 191 13.61 -74.81 54.00
N ASN A 192 14.67 -74.22 53.42
CA ASN A 192 16.04 -74.65 53.65
C ASN A 192 16.46 -74.49 55.13
N GLN A 193 16.09 -73.41 55.81
CA GLN A 193 16.33 -73.24 57.26
C GLN A 193 15.65 -74.34 58.08
N VAL A 194 14.40 -74.70 57.74
CA VAL A 194 13.67 -75.80 58.40
C VAL A 194 14.34 -77.15 58.12
N VAL A 195 14.84 -77.39 56.91
CA VAL A 195 15.63 -78.58 56.58
C VAL A 195 16.94 -78.61 57.38
N ASP A 196 17.71 -77.51 57.42
CA ASP A 196 18.93 -77.41 58.23
C ASP A 196 18.66 -77.65 59.73
N GLU A 197 17.52 -77.19 60.24
CA GLU A 197 17.09 -77.43 61.63
C GLU A 197 16.68 -78.89 61.87
N LEU A 198 15.99 -79.51 60.91
CA LEU A 198 15.68 -80.95 60.93
C LEU A 198 16.95 -81.80 60.85
N GLU A 199 17.95 -81.41 60.04
CA GLU A 199 19.25 -82.08 59.99
C GLU A 199 20.02 -81.91 61.30
N LYS A 200 20.06 -80.70 61.89
CA LYS A 200 20.63 -80.48 63.24
C LYS A 200 19.91 -81.32 64.30
N LEU A 201 18.59 -81.49 64.21
CA LEU A 201 17.81 -82.37 65.09
C LEU A 201 18.14 -83.85 64.85
N ARG A 202 18.29 -84.28 63.59
CA ARG A 202 18.67 -85.64 63.20
C ARG A 202 20.07 -86.00 63.69
N VAL A 203 21.05 -85.12 63.52
CA VAL A 203 22.41 -85.29 64.06
C VAL A 203 22.39 -85.32 65.60
N LYS A 204 21.60 -84.46 66.26
CA LYS A 204 21.39 -84.54 67.72
C LYS A 204 20.69 -85.83 68.17
N TYR A 205 19.85 -86.43 67.33
CA TYR A 205 19.19 -87.70 67.60
C TYR A 205 20.19 -88.85 67.47
N ILE A 206 20.93 -88.92 66.36
CA ILE A 206 22.00 -89.91 66.12
C ILE A 206 23.02 -89.85 67.26
N ALA A 207 23.54 -88.66 67.61
CA ALA A 207 24.48 -88.51 68.73
C ALA A 207 23.88 -88.88 70.11
N ARG A 208 22.55 -88.89 70.25
CA ARG A 208 21.86 -89.42 71.45
C ARG A 208 21.75 -90.94 71.40
N GLU A 209 21.39 -91.49 70.25
CA GLU A 209 21.21 -92.92 69.99
C GLU A 209 22.55 -93.65 70.13
N GLU A 210 23.60 -93.16 69.47
CA GLU A 210 24.99 -93.59 69.65
C GLU A 210 25.43 -93.52 71.12
N LYS A 211 25.04 -92.47 71.86
CA LYS A 211 25.31 -92.41 73.30
C LYS A 211 24.59 -93.52 74.06
N TYR A 212 23.32 -93.80 73.77
CA TYR A 212 22.58 -94.89 74.41
C TYR A 212 23.15 -96.27 74.06
N VAL A 213 23.63 -96.47 72.83
CA VAL A 213 24.37 -97.68 72.42
C VAL A 213 25.68 -97.77 73.22
N LEU A 214 26.49 -96.71 73.28
CA LEU A 214 27.75 -96.69 74.04
C LEU A 214 27.56 -96.86 75.56
N ASP A 215 26.46 -96.35 76.14
CA ASP A 215 26.11 -96.57 77.54
C ASP A 215 25.63 -98.03 77.76
N GLY A 216 24.92 -98.63 76.81
CA GLY A 216 24.56 -100.05 76.78
C GLY A 216 25.77 -100.98 76.67
N ASP A 217 26.64 -100.76 75.67
CA ASP A 217 27.92 -101.46 75.50
C ASP A 217 28.78 -101.36 76.78
N ARG A 218 28.73 -100.23 77.49
CA ARG A 218 29.42 -100.04 78.78
C ARG A 218 28.80 -100.80 79.94
N ASP A 219 27.51 -101.09 79.91
CA ASP A 219 26.84 -101.95 80.88
C ASP A 219 27.11 -103.42 80.55
N GLU A 220 27.11 -103.81 79.26
CA GLU A 220 27.51 -105.14 78.79
C GLU A 220 28.98 -105.45 79.10
N LEU A 221 29.91 -104.52 78.83
CA LEU A 221 31.32 -104.65 79.23
C LEU A 221 31.49 -104.79 80.75
N ARG A 222 30.59 -104.20 81.56
CA ARG A 222 30.58 -104.39 83.02
C ARG A 222 30.03 -105.76 83.41
N ALA A 223 29.03 -106.28 82.70
CA ALA A 223 28.50 -107.63 82.89
C ALA A 223 29.54 -108.71 82.50
N ILE A 224 30.17 -108.57 81.33
CA ILE A 224 31.24 -109.46 80.85
C ILE A 224 32.43 -109.43 81.81
N LYS A 225 32.85 -108.25 82.30
CA LYS A 225 33.92 -108.16 83.31
C LYS A 225 33.59 -108.95 84.57
N LYS A 226 32.34 -108.87 85.05
CA LYS A 226 31.87 -109.61 86.23
C LYS A 226 31.91 -111.12 86.01
N GLN A 227 31.50 -111.59 84.83
CA GLN A 227 31.61 -113.00 84.43
C GLN A 227 33.08 -113.46 84.31
N LEU A 228 33.99 -112.57 83.91
CA LEU A 228 35.42 -112.85 83.81
C LEU A 228 36.11 -112.94 85.17
N ASP A 229 35.65 -112.17 86.16
CA ASP A 229 36.14 -112.26 87.54
C ASP A 229 35.65 -113.56 88.22
N ASP A 230 34.42 -114.01 87.96
CA ASP A 230 33.89 -115.30 88.43
C ASP A 230 34.63 -116.51 87.80
N LEU A 231 35.10 -116.40 86.56
CA LEU A 231 35.83 -117.47 85.85
C LEU A 231 37.35 -117.53 86.18
N LYS A 232 37.94 -116.49 86.77
CA LYS A 232 39.36 -116.47 87.15
C LYS A 232 39.69 -117.15 88.48
N GLY A 233 38.69 -117.51 89.28
CA GLY A 233 38.90 -118.18 90.56
C GLY A 233 39.10 -119.70 90.49
N LEU A 234 38.77 -120.36 89.37
CA LEU A 234 38.56 -121.81 89.31
C LEU A 234 39.48 -122.60 88.37
N ASN A 235 40.44 -121.97 87.68
CA ASN A 235 41.36 -122.72 86.82
C ASN A 235 42.79 -122.13 86.75
N LEU A 236 43.54 -122.32 87.84
CA LEU A 236 44.96 -122.64 87.69
C LEU A 236 45.05 -124.02 87.01
N ARG A 237 45.84 -124.12 85.92
CA ARG A 237 46.37 -125.35 85.26
C ARG A 237 45.83 -125.68 83.85
N ALA A 238 46.24 -124.90 82.86
CA ALA A 238 46.63 -125.35 81.52
C ALA A 238 47.39 -124.22 80.81
N GLU A 239 48.57 -124.51 80.26
CA GLU A 239 49.39 -123.56 79.47
C GLU A 239 49.33 -123.91 77.97
N GLU A 240 49.92 -123.04 77.13
CA GLU A 240 50.36 -123.26 75.74
C GLU A 240 49.29 -123.43 74.63
N SER A 241 49.10 -122.39 73.80
CA SER A 241 49.62 -122.35 72.39
C SER A 241 48.99 -121.25 71.50
N ASN A 242 49.86 -120.58 70.70
CA ASN A 242 49.67 -119.86 69.43
C ASN A 242 48.74 -118.60 69.38
N GLU A 243 49.07 -117.47 68.72
CA GLU A 243 49.59 -117.22 67.34
C GLU A 243 48.54 -117.62 66.26
N GLU A 244 48.22 -116.87 65.20
CA GLU A 244 48.67 -115.59 64.61
C GLU A 244 47.58 -115.10 63.60
N GLU A 245 47.59 -113.81 63.21
CA GLU A 245 47.23 -113.18 61.89
C GLU A 245 45.99 -113.68 61.04
N GLU A 246 45.55 -113.11 59.90
CA GLU A 246 45.98 -112.01 59.02
C GLU A 246 44.79 -111.47 58.16
N SER A 247 45.01 -110.28 57.56
CA SER A 247 44.62 -109.83 56.20
C SER A 247 43.24 -109.11 56.01
N PHE A 248 43.17 -107.86 55.49
CA PHE A 248 43.44 -107.30 54.12
C PHE A 248 42.15 -107.35 53.25
N VAL A 249 41.68 -106.33 52.49
CA VAL A 249 42.21 -105.51 51.36
C VAL A 249 41.47 -104.15 51.38
N GLU A 250 42.11 -102.96 51.31
CA GLU A 250 42.30 -102.09 50.11
C GLU A 250 41.00 -101.72 49.32
N VAL A 251 40.75 -100.49 48.82
CA VAL A 251 41.52 -99.69 47.83
C VAL A 251 41.25 -98.16 47.97
N ASN A 252 42.25 -97.35 47.59
CA ASN A 252 42.28 -95.87 47.54
C ASN A 252 41.29 -95.21 46.55
N ARG A 253 41.05 -93.88 46.69
CA ARG A 253 41.50 -92.87 45.70
C ARG A 253 41.26 -91.41 46.15
N GLU A 254 42.29 -90.58 46.01
CA GLU A 254 42.27 -89.11 46.11
C GLU A 254 41.77 -88.45 44.81
N GLU A 255 41.35 -87.17 44.84
CA GLU A 255 42.03 -86.09 44.08
C GLU A 255 41.40 -84.70 44.25
N LEU A 256 42.25 -83.67 44.12
CA LEU A 256 41.91 -82.25 44.00
C LEU A 256 41.55 -81.90 42.53
N GLY A 257 40.79 -80.81 42.32
CA GLY A 257 40.48 -80.31 40.97
C GLY A 257 40.34 -78.79 40.89
N LEU A 258 41.35 -78.13 40.32
CA LEU A 258 41.29 -76.76 39.77
C LEU A 258 40.94 -76.84 38.26
N ALA A 259 40.36 -75.77 37.68
CA ALA A 259 40.83 -75.11 36.43
C ALA A 259 39.75 -74.42 35.56
N THR A 260 40.11 -73.23 35.03
CA THR A 260 39.75 -72.64 33.69
C THR A 260 38.28 -72.35 33.32
N GLY A 261 37.94 -71.37 32.46
CA GLY A 261 38.68 -70.26 31.79
C GLY A 261 37.81 -68.99 31.83
N HIS A 262 38.24 -67.75 31.58
CA HIS A 262 39.08 -67.19 30.51
C HIS A 262 38.48 -67.33 29.10
N ASP A 263 37.85 -66.26 28.60
CA ASP A 263 38.05 -65.83 27.21
C ASP A 263 37.79 -64.32 27.01
N HIS A 264 38.49 -63.73 26.03
CA HIS A 264 38.45 -62.31 25.64
C HIS A 264 38.02 -62.20 24.16
N ASP A 265 37.22 -61.19 23.77
CA ASP A 265 37.56 -60.26 22.66
C ASP A 265 36.49 -59.15 22.43
N LYS A 266 36.88 -57.86 22.33
CA LYS A 266 37.28 -57.06 21.14
C LYS A 266 36.12 -56.88 20.12
N ARG A 267 35.51 -55.69 20.01
CA ARG A 267 35.92 -54.43 19.30
C ARG A 267 35.39 -54.35 17.85
N ARG A 268 35.28 -53.09 17.36
CA ARG A 268 35.21 -52.64 15.94
C ARG A 268 33.78 -52.65 15.34
N THR A 269 33.06 -51.53 15.16
CA THR A 269 33.22 -50.29 14.34
C THR A 269 32.97 -50.46 12.83
N GLU A 270 32.47 -49.37 12.23
CA GLU A 270 32.24 -49.10 10.79
C GLU A 270 30.99 -49.75 10.17
N GLU A 271 30.30 -49.21 9.17
CA GLU A 271 29.99 -47.84 8.71
C GLU A 271 29.15 -47.99 7.40
N LYS A 272 28.42 -46.92 7.01
CA LYS A 272 28.14 -46.51 5.60
C LYS A 272 27.11 -47.23 4.69
N HIS A 273 26.15 -46.39 4.27
CA HIS A 273 25.63 -46.19 2.88
C HIS A 273 24.73 -47.31 2.27
N ALA A 274 23.73 -47.04 1.39
CA ALA A 274 23.27 -45.80 0.75
C ALA A 274 21.74 -45.77 0.46
N ARG A 275 21.28 -44.60 0.00
CA ARG A 275 20.02 -44.25 -0.73
C ARG A 275 19.85 -45.07 -2.06
N PRO A 276 18.78 -44.96 -2.91
CA PRO A 276 17.86 -43.80 -3.11
C PRO A 276 16.39 -44.03 -3.60
N SER A 277 15.70 -42.90 -3.87
CA SER A 277 14.64 -42.68 -4.91
C SER A 277 13.26 -43.35 -4.77
N SER A 278 12.14 -42.78 -5.25
CA SER A 278 11.84 -41.43 -5.81
C SER A 278 10.31 -41.21 -5.98
N SER A 279 9.93 -39.95 -6.26
CA SER A 279 8.74 -39.48 -7.03
C SER A 279 7.30 -39.78 -6.53
N GLY A 280 6.36 -38.83 -6.56
CA GLY A 280 6.48 -37.39 -6.84
C GLY A 280 5.18 -36.68 -7.26
N SER A 281 5.22 -35.33 -7.29
CA SER A 281 4.37 -34.38 -8.07
C SER A 281 2.85 -34.33 -7.82
N SER A 282 2.11 -33.22 -8.00
CA SER A 282 2.35 -31.77 -8.28
C SER A 282 1.00 -31.02 -8.08
N SER A 283 0.80 -29.69 -8.10
CA SER A 283 1.58 -28.48 -8.45
C SER A 283 1.17 -27.33 -7.46
N SER A 284 1.27 -26.00 -7.66
CA SER A 284 1.80 -25.11 -8.72
C SER A 284 2.14 -23.72 -8.14
N ASP A 285 3.35 -23.26 -8.43
CA ASP A 285 3.72 -21.97 -9.04
C ASP A 285 3.34 -20.59 -8.44
N ARG A 286 4.39 -19.82 -8.12
CA ARG A 286 4.85 -18.71 -9.01
C ARG A 286 6.30 -18.30 -8.70
N GLN A 287 7.06 -18.01 -9.76
CA GLN A 287 8.50 -17.70 -9.71
C GLN A 287 8.81 -16.20 -9.77
N SER A 288 10.05 -15.86 -9.40
CA SER A 288 10.65 -14.52 -9.48
C SER A 288 11.71 -14.44 -10.58
N ALA A 289 11.79 -13.31 -11.29
CA ALA A 289 12.94 -12.77 -12.05
C ALA A 289 12.53 -11.40 -12.63
N GLN A 290 13.37 -10.39 -12.88
CA GLN A 290 14.76 -10.06 -12.49
C GLN A 290 14.96 -8.53 -12.77
N VAL A 291 15.91 -7.88 -12.08
CA VAL A 291 16.81 -6.79 -12.59
C VAL A 291 16.17 -5.67 -13.47
N SER A 292 16.16 -4.38 -13.13
CA SER A 292 17.27 -3.52 -12.67
C SER A 292 16.80 -2.10 -12.29
N ALA A 293 17.40 -1.48 -11.26
CA ALA A 293 17.77 -0.05 -11.23
C ALA A 293 18.67 0.23 -10.01
N SER A 294 19.74 0.99 -10.21
CA SER A 294 20.70 1.41 -9.19
C SER A 294 20.21 2.58 -8.34
N ALA A 295 20.69 2.60 -7.08
CA ALA A 295 21.27 3.72 -6.30
C ALA A 295 21.09 5.18 -6.83
N SER A 296 20.91 6.19 -5.97
CA SER A 296 21.50 6.34 -4.62
C SER A 296 20.61 7.10 -3.63
N ASP A 297 20.95 6.98 -2.33
CA ASP A 297 20.53 7.91 -1.27
C ASP A 297 21.02 9.35 -1.52
N GLU A 298 20.31 10.33 -0.95
CA GLU A 298 20.83 11.43 -0.10
C GLU A 298 19.64 12.16 0.56
N ASP A 299 19.85 12.74 1.75
CA ASP A 299 18.80 13.28 2.62
C ASP A 299 18.47 14.77 2.39
N GLU A 300 17.23 15.16 2.73
CA GLU A 300 16.74 16.55 2.95
C GLU A 300 16.86 17.61 1.80
N PRO A 301 16.21 18.80 1.92
CA PRO A 301 15.00 19.14 2.67
C PRO A 301 13.89 19.76 1.77
N ARG A 302 12.70 19.93 2.35
CA ARG A 302 11.59 20.70 1.74
C ARG A 302 12.02 22.13 1.42
N THR A 303 12.17 22.46 0.14
CA THR A 303 12.26 23.85 -0.34
C THR A 303 11.09 24.18 -1.24
N ALA A 304 10.26 25.14 -0.81
CA ALA A 304 9.28 25.77 -1.68
C ALA A 304 9.99 26.49 -2.84
N PRO A 305 9.37 26.60 -4.03
CA PRO A 305 9.98 27.33 -5.14
C PRO A 305 10.10 28.81 -4.79
N ARG A 306 11.30 29.21 -4.34
CA ARG A 306 11.67 30.62 -4.20
C ARG A 306 11.54 31.27 -5.57
N GLN A 307 10.86 32.42 -5.58
CA GLN A 307 10.82 33.33 -6.71
C GLN A 307 12.25 33.69 -7.13
N SER A 308 12.71 33.16 -8.26
CA SER A 308 13.99 33.53 -8.85
C SER A 308 13.84 34.91 -9.49
N SER A 309 14.29 35.95 -8.79
CA SER A 309 14.43 37.29 -9.33
C SER A 309 15.54 37.34 -10.40
N GLY A 310 15.20 36.89 -11.60
CA GLY A 310 15.90 37.21 -12.87
C GLY A 310 15.34 38.49 -13.48
N PRO A 311 15.93 39.01 -14.58
CA PRO A 311 15.61 40.34 -15.10
C PRO A 311 14.12 40.45 -15.40
N ALA A 312 13.49 41.55 -14.96
CA ALA A 312 12.04 41.74 -14.93
C ALA A 312 11.38 41.27 -16.23
N GLU A 313 10.82 40.06 -16.19
CA GLU A 313 10.33 39.40 -17.40
C GLU A 313 9.16 40.22 -17.94
N THR A 314 9.30 40.72 -19.17
CA THR A 314 8.24 41.51 -19.76
C THR A 314 6.99 40.64 -19.84
N GLU A 315 5.81 41.21 -19.56
CA GLU A 315 4.56 40.44 -19.55
C GLU A 315 4.33 39.68 -20.88
N LEU A 316 4.79 40.28 -21.99
CA LEU A 316 4.86 39.69 -23.32
C LEU A 316 5.68 38.39 -23.38
N GLU A 317 6.84 38.33 -22.71
CA GLU A 317 7.66 37.11 -22.64
C GLU A 317 7.02 36.01 -21.80
N ARG A 318 6.37 36.38 -20.68
CA ARG A 318 5.64 35.45 -19.82
C ARG A 318 4.53 34.76 -20.60
N LEU A 319 3.66 35.55 -21.24
CA LEU A 319 2.56 35.05 -22.09
C LEU A 319 3.08 34.21 -23.28
N THR A 320 4.19 34.64 -23.90
CA THR A 320 4.83 33.89 -25.00
C THR A 320 5.36 32.52 -24.54
N ARG A 321 5.86 32.42 -23.30
CA ARG A 321 6.31 31.14 -22.71
C ARG A 321 5.14 30.25 -22.29
N GLU A 322 4.13 30.80 -21.64
CA GLU A 322 2.88 30.08 -21.29
C GLU A 322 2.26 29.44 -22.55
N ARG A 323 2.15 30.20 -23.65
CA ARG A 323 1.69 29.70 -24.96
C ARG A 323 2.55 28.54 -25.49
N LYS A 324 3.88 28.67 -25.42
CA LYS A 324 4.80 27.61 -25.86
C LYS A 324 4.66 26.34 -25.02
N LEU A 325 4.51 26.47 -23.70
CA LEU A 325 4.32 25.33 -22.80
C LEU A 325 2.99 24.61 -23.06
N LEU A 326 1.89 25.34 -23.30
CA LEU A 326 0.59 24.75 -23.61
C LEU A 326 0.61 23.96 -24.92
N LEU A 327 1.23 24.50 -25.98
CA LEU A 327 1.40 23.77 -27.24
C LEU A 327 2.38 22.60 -27.12
N ALA A 328 3.47 22.75 -26.35
CA ALA A 328 4.44 21.68 -26.10
C ALA A 328 3.85 20.53 -25.26
N SER A 329 2.81 20.78 -24.46
CA SER A 329 2.10 19.74 -23.70
C SER A 329 1.34 18.74 -24.57
N GLY A 330 1.07 19.07 -25.84
CA GLY A 330 0.26 18.26 -26.75
C GLY A 330 -1.24 18.15 -26.41
N ALA A 331 -1.67 18.63 -25.24
CA ALA A 331 -3.06 18.62 -24.79
C ALA A 331 -3.91 19.75 -25.42
N TYR A 332 -3.27 20.75 -26.03
CA TYR A 332 -3.91 21.91 -26.65
C TYR A 332 -3.35 22.14 -28.05
N ASP A 333 -4.24 22.34 -29.01
CA ASP A 333 -3.91 22.67 -30.39
C ASP A 333 -3.94 24.19 -30.62
N THR A 334 -3.63 24.63 -31.84
CA THR A 334 -3.65 26.06 -32.21
C THR A 334 -5.07 26.64 -32.33
N GLN A 335 -6.12 25.82 -32.37
CA GLN A 335 -7.51 26.30 -32.39
C GLN A 335 -8.16 26.36 -31.00
N SER A 336 -7.54 25.75 -29.98
CA SER A 336 -7.97 25.80 -28.60
C SER A 336 -8.24 27.23 -28.11
N TYR A 337 -9.38 27.41 -27.43
CA TYR A 337 -9.80 28.68 -26.84
C TYR A 337 -8.69 29.32 -25.98
N LEU A 338 -8.00 28.52 -25.17
CA LEU A 338 -6.94 29.00 -24.27
C LEU A 338 -5.72 29.55 -25.03
N VAL A 339 -5.32 28.88 -26.12
CA VAL A 339 -4.21 29.33 -26.97
C VAL A 339 -4.61 30.61 -27.74
N ARG A 340 -5.86 30.70 -28.20
CA ARG A 340 -6.38 31.88 -28.91
C ARG A 340 -6.51 33.10 -28.00
N GLU A 341 -6.90 32.94 -26.74
CA GLU A 341 -6.94 34.05 -25.79
C GLU A 341 -5.53 34.50 -25.37
N LEU A 342 -4.56 33.57 -25.25
CA LEU A 342 -3.15 33.93 -25.10
C LEU A 342 -2.61 34.70 -26.32
N ASP A 343 -2.93 34.28 -27.54
CA ASP A 343 -2.56 35.02 -28.76
C ASP A 343 -3.17 36.43 -28.82
N ARG A 344 -4.39 36.59 -28.31
CA ARG A 344 -5.04 37.89 -28.14
C ARG A 344 -4.31 38.75 -27.10
N LEU A 345 -3.99 38.20 -25.93
CA LEU A 345 -3.28 38.91 -24.85
C LEU A 345 -1.85 39.31 -25.27
N ILE A 346 -1.14 38.43 -25.99
CA ILE A 346 0.17 38.73 -26.61
C ILE A 346 0.06 39.88 -27.62
N SER A 347 -1.02 39.93 -28.39
CA SER A 347 -1.25 40.99 -29.37
C SER A 347 -1.55 42.34 -28.70
N VAL A 348 -2.40 42.35 -27.66
CA VAL A 348 -2.74 43.56 -26.89
C VAL A 348 -1.53 44.10 -26.12
N THR A 349 -0.78 43.23 -25.42
CA THR A 349 0.43 43.65 -24.69
C THR A 349 1.50 44.18 -25.64
N ARG A 350 1.70 43.56 -26.81
CA ARG A 350 2.61 44.07 -27.85
C ARG A 350 2.19 45.46 -28.36
N ALA A 351 0.88 45.68 -28.60
CA ALA A 351 0.37 46.99 -29.01
C ALA A 351 0.57 48.05 -27.91
N ASN A 352 0.31 47.72 -26.65
CA ASN A 352 0.54 48.63 -25.51
C ASN A 352 2.01 49.02 -25.37
N ILE A 353 2.95 48.07 -25.53
CA ILE A 353 4.39 48.36 -25.51
C ILE A 353 4.78 49.28 -26.69
N GLN A 354 4.21 49.05 -27.89
CA GLN A 354 4.44 49.93 -29.04
C GLN A 354 3.90 51.35 -28.80
N HIS A 355 2.71 51.50 -28.19
CA HIS A 355 2.16 52.80 -27.83
C HIS A 355 2.98 53.52 -26.74
N GLN A 356 3.48 52.79 -25.73
CA GLN A 356 4.37 53.38 -24.72
C GLN A 356 5.70 53.85 -25.32
N ASN A 357 6.29 53.08 -26.24
CA ASN A 357 7.54 53.44 -26.94
C ASN A 357 7.37 54.57 -27.97
N LEU A 358 6.14 54.98 -28.29
CA LEU A 358 5.84 56.14 -29.15
C LEU A 358 5.42 57.39 -28.35
N ALA A 359 5.32 57.27 -27.02
CA ALA A 359 4.96 58.35 -26.11
C ALA A 359 6.17 58.97 -25.37
N PHE A 360 7.38 58.48 -25.69
CA PHE A 360 8.69 59.00 -25.28
C PHE A 360 9.48 59.40 -26.53
#